data_AF-A0A4Y4MET2-F1
#
_entry.id   AF-A0A4Y4MET2-F1
#
_cell.length_a   1.000
_cell.length_b   1.000
_cell.length_c   1.000
_cell.angle_alpha   90.00
_cell.angle_beta   90.00
_cell.angle_gamma   90.00
#
_symmetry.space_group_name_H-M   'P 1'
#
loop_
_entity.id
_entity.type
_entity.pdbx_description
1 polymer ?
#
loop_
_entity_poly.entity_id
_entity_poly.type
_entity_poly.pdbx_seq_one_letter_code
_entity_poly.pdbx_strand_id
1 'polypeptide(L)'
;MKPTKEQIIQIGLKVVDDVFKEAYNLQTASATKDKVKVYSLGNDGYYEHDGWHFSVNSKEKYDNEYKSFFIYFLDSGVSLHMTSFLGDDKPRFVYAIKDKNNKYTVVDEDKYFKHQNFDFKNFVRKNF
;
A
#
# COMPACT_ATOMS: atom_id res chain seq x y z
N MET A 1 12.77 13.06 -8.20
CA MET A 1 11.86 13.99 -7.49
C MET A 1 10.91 13.14 -6.67
N LYS A 2 10.62 13.51 -5.41
CA LYS A 2 9.62 12.79 -4.59
C LYS A 2 8.21 13.01 -5.17
N PRO A 3 7.29 12.03 -5.13
CA PRO A 3 5.97 12.17 -5.71
C PRO A 3 5.12 13.20 -4.93
N THR A 4 4.21 13.86 -5.65
CA THR A 4 3.19 14.74 -5.05
C THR A 4 2.04 13.92 -4.45
N LYS A 5 1.18 14.58 -3.66
CA LYS A 5 -0.03 13.95 -3.09
C LYS A 5 -0.92 13.37 -4.20
N GLU A 6 -1.11 14.13 -5.27
CA GLU A 6 -1.95 13.75 -6.41
C GLU A 6 -1.37 12.55 -7.16
N GLN A 7 -0.05 12.50 -7.29
CA GLN A 7 0.65 11.34 -7.88
C GLN A 7 0.49 10.09 -7.00
N ILE A 8 0.59 10.22 -5.68
CA ILE A 8 0.33 9.11 -4.75
C ILE A 8 -1.12 8.62 -4.87
N ILE A 9 -2.09 9.53 -4.95
CA ILE A 9 -3.49 9.17 -5.15
C ILE A 9 -3.66 8.41 -6.48
N GLN A 10 -3.10 8.91 -7.58
CA GLN A 10 -3.17 8.23 -8.88
C GLN A 10 -2.54 6.83 -8.84
N ILE A 11 -1.40 6.68 -8.17
CA ILE A 11 -0.75 5.38 -7.99
C ILE A 11 -1.65 4.46 -7.15
N GLY A 12 -2.17 4.92 -6.02
CA GLY A 12 -3.03 4.15 -5.13
C GLY A 12 -4.31 3.66 -5.82
N LEU A 13 -4.99 4.53 -6.57
CA LEU A 13 -6.17 4.16 -7.36
C LEU A 13 -5.85 3.09 -8.40
N LYS A 14 -4.70 3.22 -9.08
CA LYS A 14 -4.25 2.21 -10.04
C LYS A 14 -3.94 0.86 -9.37
N VAL A 15 -3.34 0.89 -8.19
CA VAL A 15 -3.10 -0.33 -7.42
C VAL A 15 -4.43 -0.99 -7.06
N VAL A 16 -5.45 -0.22 -6.65
CA VAL A 16 -6.77 -0.77 -6.36
C VAL A 16 -7.40 -1.45 -7.59
N ASP A 17 -7.32 -0.81 -8.74
CA ASP A 17 -7.81 -1.36 -10.01
C ASP A 17 -7.06 -2.65 -10.42
N ASP A 18 -5.72 -2.63 -10.40
CA ASP A 18 -4.90 -3.76 -10.86
C ASP A 18 -4.93 -4.96 -9.89
N VAL A 19 -4.94 -4.70 -8.57
CA VAL A 19 -4.77 -5.72 -7.51
C VAL A 19 -6.11 -6.19 -6.96
N PHE A 20 -6.96 -5.27 -6.51
CA PHE A 20 -8.24 -5.62 -5.90
C PHE A 20 -9.35 -5.77 -6.95
N LYS A 21 -9.19 -5.15 -8.13
CA LYS A 21 -10.16 -5.20 -9.25
C LYS A 21 -11.55 -4.74 -8.84
N GLU A 22 -11.60 -3.71 -7.99
CA GLU A 22 -12.84 -3.16 -7.46
C GLU A 22 -13.03 -1.69 -7.85
N ALA A 23 -14.28 -1.33 -8.10
CA ALA A 23 -14.66 0.06 -8.33
C ALA A 23 -14.61 0.86 -7.02
N TYR A 24 -14.11 2.08 -7.09
CA TYR A 24 -13.89 2.95 -5.94
C TYR A 24 -14.59 4.30 -6.07
N ASN A 25 -14.87 4.95 -4.94
CA ASN A 25 -15.39 6.31 -4.89
C ASN A 25 -14.26 7.33 -4.87
N LEU A 26 -14.02 7.99 -6.01
CA LEU A 26 -12.98 9.01 -6.17
C LEU A 26 -13.06 10.17 -5.15
N GLN A 27 -14.26 10.50 -4.64
CA GLN A 27 -14.42 11.56 -3.64
C GLN A 27 -13.84 11.20 -2.28
N THR A 28 -13.64 9.90 -2.02
CA THR A 28 -13.05 9.39 -0.76
C THR A 28 -11.56 9.15 -0.86
N ALA A 29 -10.97 9.31 -2.05
CA ALA A 29 -9.55 9.07 -2.27
C ALA A 29 -8.72 10.11 -1.54
N SER A 30 -7.79 9.66 -0.70
CA SER A 30 -6.96 10.53 0.11
C SER A 30 -5.53 10.03 0.19
N ALA A 31 -4.60 10.96 0.41
CA ALA A 31 -3.22 10.65 0.72
C ALA A 31 -2.67 11.66 1.74
N THR A 32 -2.04 11.15 2.79
CA THR A 32 -1.43 11.95 3.88
C THR A 32 0.03 11.54 4.06
N LYS A 33 0.88 12.51 4.40
CA LYS A 33 2.28 12.22 4.74
C LYS A 33 2.38 11.82 6.20
N ASP A 34 3.03 10.70 6.46
CA ASP A 34 3.36 10.25 7.82
C ASP A 34 4.46 9.19 7.76
N LYS A 35 4.93 8.72 8.92
CA LYS A 35 5.81 7.56 9.02
C LYS A 35 5.07 6.31 8.56
N VAL A 36 5.72 5.52 7.72
CA VAL A 36 5.22 4.21 7.26
C VAL A 36 6.08 3.10 7.83
N LYS A 37 5.44 1.95 8.07
CA LYS A 37 6.11 0.74 8.56
C LYS A 37 6.43 -0.18 7.39
N VAL A 38 7.71 -0.48 7.21
CA VAL A 38 8.18 -1.58 6.37
C VAL A 38 8.46 -2.75 7.29
N TYR A 39 7.57 -3.72 7.31
CA TYR A 39 7.80 -4.95 8.07
C TYR A 39 9.01 -5.69 7.51
N SER A 40 9.82 -6.27 8.39
CA SER A 40 10.87 -7.21 7.94
C SER A 40 10.24 -8.48 7.36
N LEU A 41 10.97 -9.18 6.51
CA LEU A 41 10.53 -10.47 5.99
C LEU A 41 10.19 -11.43 7.14
N GLY A 42 9.03 -12.09 7.09
CA GLY A 42 8.57 -12.97 8.18
C GLY A 42 7.90 -12.24 9.36
N ASN A 43 7.86 -10.90 9.35
CA ASN A 43 7.31 -10.07 10.41
C ASN A 43 8.01 -10.26 11.77
N ASP A 44 9.35 -10.20 11.81
CA ASP A 44 10.17 -10.31 13.04
C ASP A 44 10.52 -8.93 13.66
N GLY A 45 10.06 -7.87 13.03
CA GLY A 45 10.19 -6.47 13.43
C GLY A 45 9.73 -5.56 12.31
N TYR A 46 9.85 -4.24 12.49
CA TYR A 46 9.54 -3.29 11.42
C TYR A 46 10.54 -2.13 11.38
N TYR A 47 10.57 -1.48 10.22
CA TYR A 47 11.40 -0.32 9.93
C TYR A 47 10.49 0.88 9.67
N GLU A 48 10.83 2.03 10.25
CA GLU A 48 10.11 3.28 10.01
C GLU A 48 10.84 4.13 8.98
N HIS A 49 10.06 4.72 8.07
CA HIS A 49 10.53 5.66 7.07
C HIS A 49 9.47 6.74 6.80
N ASP A 50 9.88 7.90 6.28
CA ASP A 50 8.92 8.88 5.77
C ASP A 50 8.19 8.31 4.55
N GLY A 51 6.89 8.54 4.47
CA GLY A 51 6.10 8.00 3.38
C GLY A 51 4.73 8.66 3.27
N TRP A 52 3.81 7.89 2.69
CA TRP A 52 2.43 8.29 2.48
C TRP A 52 1.47 7.17 2.88
N HIS A 53 0.35 7.56 3.46
CA HIS A 53 -0.77 6.70 3.73
C HIS A 53 -1.85 7.05 2.73
N PHE A 54 -2.22 6.11 1.87
CA PHE A 54 -3.30 6.26 0.91
C PHE A 54 -4.53 5.49 1.39
N SER A 55 -5.70 6.05 1.16
CA SER A 55 -6.97 5.38 1.36
C SER A 55 -7.99 5.71 0.27
N VAL A 56 -8.87 4.77 -0.04
CA VAL A 56 -10.08 5.00 -0.83
C VAL A 56 -11.14 3.97 -0.45
N ASN A 57 -12.42 4.34 -0.54
CA ASN A 57 -13.52 3.41 -0.29
C ASN A 57 -14.05 2.83 -1.60
N SER A 58 -14.61 1.64 -1.53
CA SER A 58 -15.39 1.02 -2.60
C SER A 58 -16.54 1.94 -3.02
N LYS A 59 -16.94 1.82 -4.29
CA LYS A 59 -18.10 2.56 -4.81
C LYS A 59 -19.41 1.98 -4.26
N GLU A 60 -19.45 0.66 -4.13
CA GLU A 60 -20.62 -0.08 -3.66
C GLU A 60 -20.45 -0.47 -2.19
N LYS A 61 -21.58 -0.73 -1.54
CA LYS A 61 -21.60 -1.28 -0.18
C LYS A 61 -21.67 -2.81 -0.25
N TYR A 62 -20.98 -3.46 0.68
CA TYR A 62 -21.08 -4.87 0.97
C TYR A 62 -21.59 -4.98 2.41
N ASP A 63 -22.68 -5.72 2.63
CA ASP A 63 -23.30 -5.86 3.96
C ASP A 63 -23.57 -4.51 4.68
N ASN A 64 -24.08 -3.52 3.93
CA ASN A 64 -24.35 -2.14 4.35
C ASN A 64 -23.12 -1.24 4.64
N GLU A 65 -21.90 -1.75 4.44
CA GLU A 65 -20.65 -1.04 4.71
C GLU A 65 -19.82 -0.85 3.44
N TYR A 66 -18.99 0.19 3.41
CA TYR A 66 -18.03 0.38 2.33
C TYR A 66 -16.74 -0.37 2.65
N LYS A 67 -16.25 -1.14 1.69
CA LYS A 67 -14.92 -1.73 1.78
C LYS A 67 -13.89 -0.62 1.66
N SER A 68 -12.96 -0.53 2.60
CA SER A 68 -11.90 0.48 2.60
C SER A 68 -10.60 -0.15 2.14
N PHE A 69 -9.91 0.49 1.20
CA PHE A 69 -8.59 0.08 0.71
C PHE A 69 -7.54 1.01 1.28
N PHE A 70 -6.48 0.44 1.84
CA PHE A 70 -5.35 1.18 2.40
C PHE A 70 -4.04 0.70 1.80
N ILE A 71 -3.18 1.65 1.45
CA ILE A 71 -1.87 1.37 0.87
C ILE A 71 -0.86 2.31 1.50
N TYR A 72 0.24 1.77 2.01
CA TYR A 72 1.37 2.58 2.44
C TYR A 72 2.36 2.72 1.29
N PHE A 73 2.95 3.90 1.14
CA PHE A 73 4.00 4.17 0.18
C PHE A 73 5.23 4.73 0.87
N LEU A 74 6.41 4.34 0.41
CA LEU A 74 7.61 5.11 0.72
C LEU A 74 7.54 6.49 0.08
N ASP A 75 8.34 7.43 0.56
CA ASP A 75 8.48 8.76 -0.04
C ASP A 75 9.07 8.75 -1.46
N SER A 76 9.52 7.59 -1.95
CA SER A 76 9.85 7.32 -3.35
C SER A 76 8.64 6.98 -4.23
N GLY A 77 7.48 6.69 -3.63
CA GLY A 77 6.28 6.21 -4.30
C GLY A 77 6.20 4.69 -4.48
N VAL A 78 7.17 3.93 -3.93
CA VAL A 78 7.09 2.47 -3.88
C VAL A 78 5.96 2.05 -2.94
N SER A 79 4.99 1.29 -3.45
CA SER A 79 3.93 0.68 -2.65
C SER A 79 4.51 -0.40 -1.73
N LEU A 80 4.17 -0.31 -0.46
CA LEU A 80 4.45 -1.32 0.57
C LEU A 80 3.32 -2.37 0.59
N HIS A 81 3.02 -2.91 1.77
CA HIS A 81 1.86 -3.76 1.94
C HIS A 81 0.56 -2.96 1.70
N MET A 82 -0.41 -3.65 1.11
CA MET A 82 -1.77 -3.16 0.88
C MET A 82 -2.72 -3.95 1.74
N THR A 83 -3.82 -3.33 2.17
CA THR A 83 -4.88 -3.98 2.93
C THR A 83 -6.24 -3.52 2.42
N SER A 84 -7.25 -4.38 2.60
CA SER A 84 -8.64 -3.99 2.43
C SER A 84 -9.44 -4.51 3.60
N PHE A 85 -10.43 -3.74 4.05
CA PHE A 85 -11.26 -4.07 5.21
C PHE A 85 -12.73 -3.94 4.84
N LEU A 86 -13.52 -4.91 5.29
CA LEU A 86 -14.97 -4.84 5.34
C LEU A 86 -15.38 -5.11 6.80
N GLY A 87 -16.02 -4.14 7.46
CA GLY A 87 -16.29 -4.21 8.90
C GLY A 87 -15.06 -4.53 9.75
N ASP A 88 -15.20 -5.56 10.59
CA ASP A 88 -14.18 -6.04 11.53
C ASP A 88 -13.24 -7.11 10.95
N ASP A 89 -13.20 -7.26 9.62
CA ASP A 89 -12.32 -8.23 8.98
C ASP A 89 -10.84 -7.99 9.33
N LYS A 90 -10.12 -9.08 9.64
CA LYS A 90 -8.69 -9.00 9.90
C LYS A 90 -7.96 -8.52 8.63
N PRO A 91 -7.09 -7.50 8.74
CA PRO A 91 -6.28 -7.07 7.61
C PRO A 91 -5.45 -8.24 7.08
N ARG A 92 -5.52 -8.46 5.77
CA ARG A 92 -4.57 -9.31 5.07
C ARG A 92 -3.60 -8.45 4.28
N PHE A 93 -2.31 -8.57 4.56
CA PHE A 93 -1.28 -7.94 3.76
C PHE A 93 -1.22 -8.57 2.38
N VAL A 94 -1.32 -7.72 1.37
CA VAL A 94 -1.09 -8.05 -0.03
C VAL A 94 0.15 -7.31 -0.48
N TYR A 95 0.98 -7.97 -1.29
CA TYR A 95 2.18 -7.40 -1.89
C TYR A 95 2.05 -7.43 -3.41
N ALA A 96 2.51 -6.37 -4.08
CA ALA A 96 2.49 -6.29 -5.52
C ALA A 96 3.74 -5.61 -6.06
N ILE A 97 4.12 -6.00 -7.28
CA ILE A 97 5.23 -5.42 -8.03
C ILE A 97 4.66 -4.75 -9.28
N LYS A 98 5.19 -3.56 -9.59
CA LYS A 98 4.92 -2.83 -10.82
C LYS A 98 5.80 -3.38 -11.95
N ASP A 99 5.20 -3.79 -13.06
CA ASP A 99 5.94 -4.24 -14.23
C ASP A 99 6.32 -3.07 -15.18
N LYS A 100 7.04 -3.40 -16.26
CA LYS A 100 7.45 -2.44 -17.30
C LYS A 100 6.29 -1.77 -18.04
N ASN A 101 5.09 -2.35 -18.01
CA ASN A 101 3.87 -1.81 -18.62
C ASN A 101 3.07 -0.97 -17.62
N ASN A 102 3.67 -0.61 -16.49
CA ASN A 102 3.06 0.07 -15.36
C ASN A 102 1.97 -0.72 -14.65
N LYS A 103 1.80 -2.03 -14.87
CA LYS A 103 0.76 -2.85 -14.23
C LYS A 103 1.25 -3.42 -12.90
N TYR A 104 0.42 -3.37 -11.87
CA TYR A 104 0.70 -4.03 -10.60
C TYR A 104 0.23 -5.49 -10.63
N THR A 105 1.08 -6.41 -10.19
CA THR A 105 0.77 -7.84 -10.09
C THR A 105 1.06 -8.34 -8.68
N VAL A 106 0.11 -9.06 -8.10
CA VAL A 106 0.25 -9.68 -6.78
C VAL A 106 1.38 -10.71 -6.79
N VAL A 107 2.21 -10.68 -5.75
CA VAL A 107 3.31 -11.63 -5.53
C VAL A 107 3.34 -12.06 -4.08
N ASP A 108 4.04 -13.16 -3.79
CA ASP A 108 4.38 -13.53 -2.42
C ASP A 108 5.36 -12.52 -1.79
N GLU A 109 5.43 -12.56 -0.45
CA GLU A 109 6.25 -11.66 0.34
C GLU A 109 7.75 -11.78 -0.01
N ASP A 110 8.28 -13.01 -0.08
CA ASP A 110 9.69 -13.27 -0.41
C ASP A 110 10.08 -12.62 -1.74
N LYS A 111 9.26 -12.79 -2.77
CA LYS A 111 9.47 -12.22 -4.11
C LYS A 111 9.36 -10.71 -4.09
N TYR A 112 8.44 -10.14 -3.32
CA TYR A 112 8.33 -8.70 -3.14
C TYR A 112 9.61 -8.11 -2.55
N PHE A 113 10.08 -8.63 -1.40
CA PHE A 113 11.29 -8.10 -0.75
C PHE A 113 12.54 -8.25 -1.61
N LYS A 114 12.70 -9.39 -2.30
CA LYS A 114 13.79 -9.60 -3.26
C LYS A 114 13.74 -8.62 -4.42
N HIS A 115 12.55 -8.30 -4.92
CA HIS A 115 12.38 -7.36 -6.03
C HIS A 115 12.65 -5.91 -5.60
N GLN A 116 12.11 -5.47 -4.46
CA GLN A 116 12.29 -4.10 -3.99
C GLN A 116 13.72 -3.81 -3.55
N ASN A 117 14.44 -4.83 -3.07
CA ASN A 117 15.84 -4.73 -2.66
C ASN A 117 16.11 -3.51 -1.76
N PHE A 118 15.30 -3.38 -0.69
CA PHE A 118 15.33 -2.22 0.19
C PHE A 118 16.71 -2.01 0.83
N ASP A 119 17.24 -0.79 0.73
CA ASP A 119 18.40 -0.36 1.51
C ASP A 119 17.96 0.12 2.90
N PHE A 120 17.86 -0.83 3.84
CA PHE A 120 17.42 -0.55 5.21
C PHE A 120 18.38 0.34 6.01
N LYS A 121 19.56 0.71 5.50
CA LYS A 121 20.50 1.60 6.21
C LYS A 121 19.92 2.98 6.51
N ASN A 122 18.97 3.43 5.68
CA ASN A 122 18.30 4.72 5.84
C ASN A 122 17.00 4.64 6.65
N PHE A 123 16.69 3.48 7.22
CA PHE A 123 15.46 3.23 7.93
C PHE A 123 15.73 3.11 9.44
N VAL A 124 14.73 3.46 10.25
CA VAL A 124 14.82 3.30 11.71
C VAL A 124 14.24 1.95 12.09
N ARG A 125 15.10 1.01 12.51
CA ARG A 125 14.66 -0.31 13.00
C ARG A 125 13.90 -0.17 14.33
N LYS A 126 12.77 -0.86 14.43
CA LYS A 126 11.97 -1.06 15.65
C LYS A 126 11.83 -2.56 15.90
N ASN A 127 12.05 -2.96 17.15
CA ASN A 127 11.75 -4.31 17.61
C ASN A 127 10.31 -4.34 18.14
N PHE A 128 9.69 -5.52 18.17
CA PHE A 128 8.40 -5.70 18.83
C PHE A 128 8.50 -5.65 20.35
#